data_AF-J2YEX5-F1
#
_entry.id   AF-J2YEX5-F1
#
_cell.length_a   1.000
_cell.length_b   1.000
_cell.length_c   1.000
_cell.angle_alpha   90.00
_cell.angle_beta   90.00
_cell.angle_gamma   90.00
#
_symmetry.space_group_name_H-M   'P 1'
#
loop_
_entity.id
_entity.type
_entity.pdbx_description
1 polymer ?
#
loop_
_entity_poly.entity_id
_entity_poly.type
_entity_poly.pdbx_seq_one_letter_code
_entity_poly.pdbx_strand_id
1 'polypeptide(L)' 'MLTGLNHFTLAVVNLSRSIEFYVALPGFRLAARWETGAYLSLGDLWLLTPTPN' A
#
# COMPACT_ATOMS: atom_id res chain seq x y z
N MET A 1 -14.74 -8.04 -19.25
CA MET A 1 -13.57 -8.92 -19.37
C MET A 1 -12.57 -8.48 -18.31
N LEU A 2 -11.99 -9.41 -17.54
CA LEU A 2 -10.97 -9.10 -16.53
C LEU A 2 -9.60 -9.01 -17.21
N THR A 3 -8.83 -7.95 -16.95
CA THR A 3 -7.55 -7.68 -17.62
C THR A 3 -6.31 -7.97 -16.77
N GLY A 4 -6.49 -8.32 -15.49
CA GLY A 4 -5.40 -8.63 -14.57
C GLY A 4 -5.69 -8.15 -13.14
N LEU A 5 -4.63 -8.06 -12.33
CA LEU A 5 -4.70 -7.49 -10.99
C LEU A 5 -4.61 -5.97 -11.09
N ASN A 6 -5.62 -5.26 -10.57
CA ASN A 6 -5.66 -3.80 -10.60
C ASN A 6 -4.90 -3.20 -9.40
N HIS A 7 -5.21 -3.67 -8.20
CA HIS A 7 -4.53 -3.29 -6.95
C HIS A 7 -4.72 -4.39 -5.90
N PHE A 8 -3.93 -4.33 -4.83
CA PHE A 8 -4.03 -5.22 -3.69
C PHE A 8 -4.21 -4.42 -2.40
N THR A 9 -5.09 -4.87 -1.50
CA THR A 9 -5.46 -4.14 -0.28
C THR A 9 -5.14 -4.97 0.96
N LEU A 10 -4.30 -4.44 1.84
CA LEU A 10 -3.82 -5.10 3.06
C LEU A 10 -4.31 -4.40 4.33
N ALA A 11 -5.15 -5.07 5.10
CA ALA A 11 -5.48 -4.61 6.45
C ALA A 11 -4.21 -4.62 7.32
N VAL A 12 -3.89 -3.48 7.94
CA VAL A 12 -2.69 -3.31 8.77
C VAL A 12 -3.04 -2.78 10.14
N VAL A 13 -2.49 -3.39 11.19
CA VAL A 13 -2.74 -2.95 12.58
C VAL A 13 -2.10 -1.59 12.88
N ASN A 14 -0.96 -1.28 12.25
CA ASN A 14 -0.26 -0.01 12.46
C ASN A 14 0.21 0.56 11.12
N LEU A 15 -0.49 1.59 10.65
CA LEU A 15 -0.24 2.21 9.35
C LEU A 15 1.18 2.77 9.20
N SER A 16 1.65 3.53 10.20
CA SER A 16 2.98 4.15 10.14
C SER A 16 4.08 3.09 10.00
N ARG A 17 4.02 2.04 10.82
CA ARG A 17 4.99 0.93 10.78
C ARG A 17 4.94 0.17 9.46
N SER A 18 3.73 -0.06 8.92
CA SER A 18 3.57 -0.74 7.65
C SER A 18 4.12 0.08 6.48
N ILE A 19 3.89 1.40 6.46
CA ILE A 19 4.45 2.29 5.44
C ILE A 19 5.99 2.27 5.52
N GLU A 20 6.56 2.41 6.71
CA GLU A 20 8.02 2.37 6.91
C GLU A 20 8.62 1.05 6.40
N PHE A 21 7.96 -0.07 6.71
CA PHE A 21 8.38 -1.38 6.22
C PHE A 21 8.41 -1.45 4.69
N TYR A 22 7.31 -1.06 4.01
CA TYR A 22 7.24 -1.16 2.55
C TYR A 22 8.16 -0.15 1.85
N VAL A 23 8.26 1.08 2.34
CA VAL A 23 9.16 2.10 1.75
C VAL A 23 10.63 1.73 1.90
N ALA A 24 11.00 0.95 2.93
CA ALA A 24 12.37 0.43 3.08
C ALA A 24 12.72 -0.64 2.02
N LEU A 25 11.74 -1.25 1.35
CA LEU A 25 11.98 -2.23 0.31
C LEU A 25 12.31 -1.54 -1.04
N PRO A 26 13.33 -2.00 -1.78
CA PRO A 26 13.66 -1.43 -3.08
C PRO A 26 12.47 -1.45 -4.04
N GLY A 27 12.23 -0.32 -4.71
CA GLY A 27 11.22 -0.18 -5.76
C GLY A 27 9.82 0.20 -5.26
N PHE A 28 9.54 0.09 -3.95
CA PHE A 28 8.31 0.63 -3.39
C PHE A 28 8.37 2.15 -3.27
N ARG A 29 7.29 2.81 -3.66
CA ARG A 29 7.12 4.26 -3.54
C ARG A 29 5.80 4.57 -2.86
N LEU A 30 5.84 5.41 -1.82
CA LEU A 30 4.64 5.97 -1.22
C LEU A 30 4.02 6.97 -2.21
N ALA A 31 2.80 6.70 -2.67
CA ALA A 31 2.06 7.56 -3.59
C ALA A 31 1.12 8.53 -2.84
N ALA A 32 0.46 8.05 -1.78
CA ALA A 32 -0.39 8.87 -0.93
C ALA A 32 -0.50 8.27 0.48
N ARG A 33 -0.77 9.12 1.47
CA ARG A 33 -1.05 8.72 2.86
C ARG A 33 -2.16 9.61 3.42
N TRP A 34 -3.08 9.02 4.16
CA TRP A 34 -4.10 9.70 4.95
C TRP A 34 -4.22 9.03 6.32
N GLU A 35 -5.18 9.46 7.14
CA GLU A 35 -5.31 9.02 8.55
C GLU A 35 -5.45 7.50 8.71
N THR A 36 -6.21 6.87 7.82
CA THR A 36 -6.61 5.46 7.92
C THR A 36 -6.03 4.58 6.81
N GLY A 37 -5.12 5.11 5.99
CA GLY A 37 -4.49 4.30 4.96
C GLY A 37 -3.40 4.99 4.14
N ALA A 38 -2.83 4.21 3.22
CA ALA A 38 -1.84 4.68 2.27
C ALA A 38 -1.90 3.89 0.96
N TYR A 39 -1.51 4.56 -0.12
CA TYR A 39 -1.22 3.96 -1.40
C TYR A 39 0.29 3.89 -1.61
N LEU A 40 0.77 2.72 -1.98
CA LEU A 40 2.13 2.48 -2.41
C LEU A 40 2.13 1.87 -3.81
N SER A 41 3.20 2.10 -4.57
CA SER A 41 3.41 1.48 -5.88
C SER A 41 4.71 0.69 -5.90
N LEU A 42 4.73 -0.44 -6.60
CA LEU A 42 5.92 -1.23 -6.94
C LEU A 42 5.91 -1.51 -8.45
N GLY A 43 6.61 -0.68 -9.24
CA GLY A 43 6.41 -0.68 -10.69
C GLY A 43 4.95 -0.36 -11.04
N ASP A 44 4.32 -1.23 -11.84
CA ASP A 44 2.89 -1.09 -12.20
C ASP A 44 1.92 -1.62 -11.13
N LEU A 45 2.43 -2.25 -10.07
CA LEU A 45 1.59 -2.79 -8.98
C LEU A 45 1.18 -1.68 -8.01
N TRP A 46 -0.12 -1.59 -7.71
CA TRP A 46 -0.66 -0.68 -6.69
C TRP A 46 -1.05 -1.44 -5.41
N LEU A 47 -0.50 -1.01 -4.28
CA LEU A 47 -0.75 -1.55 -2.95
C LEU A 47 -1.49 -0.53 -2.09
N LEU A 48 -2.61 -0.91 -1.50
CA LEU A 48 -3.40 -0.14 -0.56
C LEU A 48 -3.28 -0.76 0.84
N THR A 49 -3.07 0.04 1.88
CA THR A 49 -3.00 -0.48 3.27
C THR A 49 -4.01 0.21 4.19
N PRO A 50 -5.25 -0.29 4.35
CA PRO A 50 -6.23 0.25 5.30
C PRO A 50 -5.94 -0.20 6.74
N THR A 51 -6.26 0.65 7.72
CA THR A 51 -6.28 0.26 9.14
C THR A 51 -7.65 -0.34 9.51
N PRO A 52 -7.71 -1.51 10.19
CA PRO A 52 -8.95 -1.99 10.79
C PRO A 52 -9.29 -1.13 12.01
N ASN A 53 -10.58 -0.83 12.17
CA ASN A 53 -11.15 -0.11 13.31
C ASN A 53 -11.25 -1.02 14.54
#